data_AF-A0A9X9Q5U7-F1
#
_entry.id   AF-A0A9X9Q5U7-F1
#
_cell.length_a   1.000
_cell.length_b   1.000
_cell.length_c   1.000
_cell.angle_alpha   90.00
_cell.angle_beta   90.00
_cell.angle_gamma   90.00
#
_symmetry.space_group_name_H-M   'P 1'
#
loop_
_entity.id
_entity.type
_entity.pdbx_description
1 polymer ?
#
loop_
_entity_poly.entity_id
_entity_poly.type
_entity_poly.pdbx_seq_one_letter_code
_entity_poly.pdbx_strand_id
1 'polypeptide(L)'
;QASVDVPSSGSSFQHSGRISAGPTSVNYSVSGRHRAGHLQLSGWSEHNSVTLLQAGLPGQARLSAKLQTHETQTRASVALHGGDGGVSVDVAALVSWPANGSLELLVNTSHTVPALRRLGLPLTSQLMFQKLWAEEQMLS
;
A
#
# COMPACT_ATOMS: atom_id res chain seq x y z
N GLN A 1 14.05 40.41 -7.06
CA GLN A 1 13.55 39.17 -7.69
C GLN A 1 12.69 38.46 -6.67
N ALA A 2 11.36 38.50 -6.84
CA ALA A 2 10.41 38.00 -5.86
C ALA A 2 10.41 36.46 -5.90
N SER A 3 10.73 35.81 -4.78
CA SER A 3 10.51 34.39 -4.58
C SER A 3 9.02 34.21 -4.25
N VAL A 4 8.28 33.62 -5.18
CA VAL A 4 6.88 33.26 -4.95
C VAL A 4 6.91 31.98 -4.12
N ASP A 5 6.59 32.13 -2.84
CA ASP A 5 6.31 31.00 -1.96
C ASP A 5 4.99 30.37 -2.45
N VAL A 6 5.09 29.25 -3.17
CA VAL A 6 3.92 28.49 -3.63
C VAL A 6 3.42 27.69 -2.43
N PRO A 7 2.21 27.93 -1.91
CA PRO A 7 1.69 27.08 -0.86
C PRO A 7 1.40 25.71 -1.46
N SER A 8 2.16 24.69 -1.03
CA SER A 8 1.84 23.27 -1.26
C SER A 8 0.49 22.98 -0.57
N SER A 9 -0.62 23.23 -1.25
CA SER A 9 -1.96 22.86 -0.80
C SER A 9 -2.08 21.34 -0.87
N GLY A 10 -1.76 20.67 0.25
CA GLY A 10 -2.03 19.24 0.38
C GLY A 10 -3.54 18.99 0.21
N SER A 11 -3.91 17.95 -0.52
CA SER A 11 -5.30 17.54 -0.68
C SER A 11 -5.61 16.40 0.28
N SER A 12 -6.78 16.44 0.89
CA SER A 12 -7.27 15.34 1.72
C SER A 12 -8.71 15.03 1.39
N PHE A 13 -9.07 13.76 1.48
CA PHE A 13 -10.45 13.32 1.38
C PHE A 13 -10.77 12.35 2.51
N GLN A 14 -12.05 12.29 2.86
CA GLN A 14 -12.59 11.27 3.74
C GLN A 14 -13.98 10.92 3.22
N HIS A 15 -14.27 9.63 3.16
CA HIS A 15 -15.55 9.10 2.74
C HIS A 15 -15.91 7.91 3.62
N SER A 16 -17.18 7.81 4.00
CA SER A 16 -17.69 6.69 4.77
C SER A 16 -19.09 6.37 4.32
N GLY A 17 -19.46 5.11 4.44
CA GLY A 17 -20.78 4.68 4.04
C GLY A 17 -21.14 3.30 4.56
N ARG A 18 -22.34 2.89 4.18
CA ARG A 18 -22.88 1.57 4.46
C ARG A 18 -23.47 1.00 3.19
N ILE A 19 -23.12 -0.24 2.88
CA ILE A 19 -23.75 -1.02 1.82
C ILE A 19 -24.59 -2.09 2.50
N SER A 20 -25.83 -2.25 2.08
CA SER A 20 -26.76 -3.23 2.65
C SER A 20 -27.28 -4.17 1.57
N ALA A 21 -27.38 -5.45 1.90
CA ALA A 21 -28.01 -6.49 1.09
C ALA A 21 -28.84 -7.40 2.01
N GLY A 22 -30.15 -7.15 2.06
CA GLY A 22 -31.06 -7.80 3.01
C GLY A 22 -30.60 -7.58 4.47
N PRO A 23 -30.42 -8.64 5.27
CA PRO A 23 -29.95 -8.53 6.66
C PRO A 23 -28.44 -8.28 6.77
N THR A 24 -27.70 -8.43 5.67
CA THR A 24 -26.25 -8.23 5.67
C THR A 24 -25.89 -6.80 5.32
N SER A 25 -24.82 -6.29 5.93
CA SER A 25 -24.28 -4.98 5.61
C SER A 25 -22.76 -4.94 5.79
N VAL A 26 -22.15 -4.01 5.06
CA VAL A 26 -20.75 -3.61 5.19
C VAL A 26 -20.71 -2.13 5.51
N ASN A 27 -20.15 -1.77 6.66
CA ASN A 27 -19.76 -0.40 6.98
C ASN A 27 -18.33 -0.19 6.50
N TYR A 28 -18.03 0.99 5.96
CA TYR A 28 -16.67 1.31 5.57
C TYR A 28 -16.35 2.79 5.75
N SER A 29 -15.08 3.07 5.93
CA SER A 29 -14.51 4.40 5.84
C SER A 29 -13.18 4.35 5.10
N VAL A 30 -12.89 5.39 4.34
CA VAL A 30 -11.64 5.58 3.63
C VAL A 30 -11.24 7.04 3.74
N SER A 31 -9.97 7.29 4.00
CA SER A 31 -9.41 8.63 3.99
C SER A 31 -8.07 8.63 3.31
N GLY A 32 -7.80 9.69 2.55
CA GLY A 32 -6.53 9.91 1.90
C GLY A 32 -5.99 11.29 2.19
N ARG A 33 -4.67 11.40 2.22
CA ARG A 33 -3.95 12.66 2.31
C ARG A 33 -2.78 12.63 1.36
N HIS A 34 -2.68 13.64 0.52
CA HIS A 34 -1.54 13.90 -0.33
C HIS A 34 -0.88 15.23 0.07
N ARG A 35 0.44 15.22 0.23
CA ARG A 35 1.23 16.42 0.49
C ARG A 35 2.66 16.18 0.00
N ALA A 36 3.15 17.02 -0.90
CA ALA A 36 4.57 17.12 -1.30
C ALA A 36 5.34 15.77 -1.29
N GLY A 37 5.13 14.95 -2.31
CA GLY A 37 5.80 13.65 -2.45
C GLY A 37 5.34 12.58 -1.46
N HIS A 38 4.40 12.88 -0.56
CA HIS A 38 3.81 11.93 0.38
C HIS A 38 2.34 11.69 0.06
N LEU A 39 1.95 10.43 -0.08
CA LEU A 39 0.57 9.98 -0.15
C LEU A 39 0.32 8.98 0.97
N GLN A 40 -0.79 9.16 1.69
CA GLN A 40 -1.28 8.20 2.68
C GLN A 40 -2.73 7.90 2.38
N LEU A 41 -3.09 6.62 2.44
CA LEU A 41 -4.44 6.11 2.36
C LEU A 41 -4.68 5.24 3.59
N SER A 42 -5.82 5.40 4.24
CA SER A 42 -6.28 4.50 5.29
C SER A 42 -7.72 4.11 5.02
N GLY A 43 -8.05 2.86 5.31
CA GLY A 43 -9.40 2.35 5.19
C GLY A 43 -9.74 1.44 6.37
N TRP A 44 -11.02 1.39 6.68
CA TRP A 44 -11.58 0.45 7.63
C TRP A 44 -12.89 -0.09 7.09
N SER A 45 -13.17 -1.35 7.38
CA SER A 45 -14.47 -1.94 7.12
C SER A 45 -14.89 -2.89 8.22
N GLU A 46 -16.19 -3.09 8.33
CA GLU A 46 -16.83 -4.08 9.18
C GLU A 46 -18.05 -4.66 8.48
N HIS A 47 -18.24 -5.97 8.57
CA HIS A 47 -19.40 -6.65 8.01
C HIS A 47 -19.98 -7.69 8.97
N ASN A 48 -21.28 -7.94 8.83
CA ASN A 48 -22.01 -8.95 9.60
C ASN A 48 -22.41 -10.19 8.76
N SER A 49 -21.89 -10.32 7.52
CA SER A 49 -22.21 -11.44 6.65
C SER A 49 -21.60 -12.76 7.12
N VAL A 50 -22.46 -13.72 7.47
CA VAL A 50 -22.08 -15.10 7.82
C VAL A 50 -21.39 -15.81 6.66
N THR A 51 -21.86 -15.60 5.43
CA THR A 51 -21.29 -16.21 4.23
C THR A 51 -19.83 -15.76 4.02
N LEU A 52 -19.53 -14.48 4.22
CA LEU A 52 -18.16 -13.96 4.09
C LEU A 52 -17.24 -14.53 5.18
N LEU A 53 -17.74 -14.64 6.42
CA LEU A 53 -17.00 -15.28 7.51
C LEU A 53 -16.69 -16.75 7.21
N GLN A 54 -17.66 -17.51 6.69
CA GLN A 54 -17.47 -18.90 6.27
C GLN A 54 -16.49 -19.05 5.10
N ALA A 55 -16.43 -18.05 4.22
CA ALA A 55 -15.43 -17.97 3.16
C ALA A 55 -14.02 -17.56 3.67
N GLY A 56 -13.88 -17.26 4.97
CA GLY A 56 -12.62 -16.88 5.61
C GLY A 56 -12.26 -15.41 5.49
N LEU A 57 -13.21 -14.54 5.11
CA LEU A 57 -13.01 -13.09 5.13
C LEU A 57 -13.23 -12.56 6.56
N PRO A 58 -12.36 -11.67 7.06
CA PRO A 58 -12.46 -11.19 8.43
C PRO A 58 -13.63 -10.21 8.56
N GLY A 59 -14.39 -10.35 9.65
CA GLY A 59 -15.53 -9.47 9.94
C GLY A 59 -15.18 -7.99 10.07
N GLN A 60 -13.91 -7.67 10.32
CA GLN A 60 -13.37 -6.32 10.27
C GLN A 60 -12.08 -6.33 9.45
N ALA A 61 -11.83 -5.28 8.69
CA ALA A 61 -10.57 -5.11 7.97
C ALA A 61 -10.04 -3.68 8.09
N ARG A 62 -8.72 -3.54 8.04
CA ARG A 62 -8.00 -2.26 7.99
C ARG A 62 -7.05 -2.28 6.81
N LEU A 63 -7.08 -1.21 6.03
CA LEU A 63 -6.15 -0.93 4.95
C LEU A 63 -5.28 0.26 5.36
N SER A 64 -3.98 0.18 5.12
CA SER A 64 -3.13 1.36 5.09
C SER A 64 -2.20 1.29 3.89
N ALA A 65 -2.05 2.39 3.16
CA ALA A 65 -1.08 2.52 2.10
C ALA A 65 -0.33 3.83 2.26
N LYS A 66 0.96 3.81 1.98
CA LYS A 66 1.83 4.98 2.03
C LYS A 66 2.74 4.98 0.81
N LEU A 67 2.95 6.14 0.22
CA LEU A 67 3.94 6.37 -0.82
C LEU A 67 4.73 7.62 -0.43
N GLN A 68 6.05 7.54 -0.50
CA GLN A 68 6.98 8.62 -0.20
C GLN A 68 8.00 8.70 -1.33
N THR A 69 8.06 9.85 -1.98
CA THR A 69 9.00 10.14 -3.05
C THR A 69 9.97 11.22 -2.58
N HIS A 70 11.25 10.88 -2.64
CA HIS A 70 12.41 11.74 -2.48
C HIS A 70 13.15 11.77 -3.83
N GLU A 71 14.11 12.69 -3.97
CA GLU A 71 14.80 12.96 -5.25
C GLU A 71 15.36 11.70 -5.93
N THR A 72 15.98 10.81 -5.17
CA THR A 72 16.64 9.59 -5.68
C THR A 72 15.96 8.30 -5.23
N GLN A 73 14.84 8.40 -4.51
CA GLN A 73 14.26 7.26 -3.82
C GLN A 73 12.74 7.35 -3.74
N THR A 74 12.04 6.26 -4.03
CA THR A 74 10.59 6.14 -3.78
C THR A 74 10.30 4.91 -2.92
N ARG A 75 9.53 5.10 -1.85
CA ARG A 75 9.10 4.04 -0.95
C ARG A 75 7.59 3.90 -1.00
N ALA A 76 7.09 2.70 -1.21
CA ALA A 76 5.68 2.37 -1.13
C ALA A 76 5.47 1.29 -0.07
N SER A 77 4.37 1.36 0.68
CA SER A 77 3.96 0.28 1.56
C SER A 77 2.45 0.13 1.55
N VAL A 78 1.94 -1.10 1.57
CA VAL A 78 0.53 -1.44 1.72
C VAL A 78 0.42 -2.50 2.80
N ALA A 79 -0.50 -2.31 3.74
CA ALA A 79 -0.82 -3.26 4.78
C ALA A 79 -2.33 -3.48 4.84
N LEU A 80 -2.75 -4.74 4.86
CA LEU A 80 -4.12 -5.18 5.02
C LEU A 80 -4.20 -6.11 6.23
N HIS A 81 -5.06 -5.76 7.20
CA HIS A 81 -5.20 -6.48 8.46
C HIS A 81 -6.67 -6.84 8.72
N GLY A 82 -6.93 -8.11 9.02
CA GLY A 82 -8.18 -8.56 9.63
C GLY A 82 -8.23 -8.17 11.11
N GLY A 83 -9.41 -7.82 11.62
CA GLY A 83 -9.59 -7.31 12.98
C GLY A 83 -9.34 -8.34 14.10
N ASP A 84 -9.38 -9.63 13.80
CA ASP A 84 -9.10 -10.72 14.73
C ASP A 84 -7.60 -11.09 14.81
N GLY A 85 -6.74 -10.40 14.05
CA GLY A 85 -5.31 -10.68 13.97
C GLY A 85 -4.94 -11.97 13.24
N GLY A 86 -5.93 -12.71 12.71
CA GLY A 86 -5.73 -14.00 12.03
C GLY A 86 -5.28 -13.86 10.57
N VAL A 87 -5.41 -12.66 9.98
CA VAL A 87 -5.09 -12.39 8.59
C VAL A 87 -4.36 -11.04 8.48
N SER A 88 -3.11 -11.07 8.04
CA SER A 88 -2.36 -9.90 7.63
C SER A 88 -1.68 -10.13 6.29
N VAL A 89 -1.54 -9.05 5.52
CA VAL A 89 -0.68 -8.97 4.33
C VAL A 89 0.00 -7.61 4.35
N ASP A 90 1.31 -7.60 4.35
CA ASP A 90 2.13 -6.40 4.26
C ASP A 90 3.04 -6.50 3.05
N VAL A 91 3.15 -5.39 2.32
CA VAL A 91 4.04 -5.24 1.17
C VAL A 91 4.75 -3.91 1.33
N ALA A 92 6.07 -3.90 1.24
CA ALA A 92 6.88 -2.70 1.22
C ALA A 92 7.85 -2.76 0.04
N ALA A 93 7.80 -1.76 -0.82
CA ALA A 93 8.70 -1.59 -1.95
C ALA A 93 9.56 -0.34 -1.76
N LEU A 94 10.81 -0.45 -2.18
CA LEU A 94 11.78 0.62 -2.22
C LEU A 94 12.42 0.61 -3.60
N VAL A 95 12.35 1.76 -4.28
CA VAL A 95 13.06 2.00 -5.54
C VAL A 95 14.08 3.10 -5.29
N SER A 96 15.32 2.91 -5.73
CA SER A 96 16.39 3.90 -5.63
C SER A 96 17.16 4.03 -6.94
N TRP A 97 17.63 5.25 -7.19
CA TRP A 97 18.58 5.60 -8.26
C TRP A 97 19.86 6.15 -7.63
N PRO A 98 20.81 5.29 -7.24
CA PRO A 98 22.07 5.75 -6.70
C PRO A 98 22.90 6.49 -7.76
N ALA A 99 23.85 7.31 -7.33
CA ALA A 99 24.71 8.11 -8.21
C ALA A 99 25.60 7.29 -9.17
N ASN A 100 25.66 5.96 -8.98
CA ASN A 100 26.38 5.03 -9.84
C ASN A 100 25.61 4.68 -11.15
N GLY A 101 24.48 5.34 -11.42
CA GLY A 101 23.68 5.09 -12.63
C GLY A 101 22.92 3.76 -12.61
N SER A 102 22.71 3.16 -11.44
CA SER A 102 21.90 1.94 -11.32
C SER A 102 20.45 2.25 -10.91
N LEU A 103 19.56 1.34 -11.25
CA LEU A 103 18.21 1.23 -10.70
C LEU A 103 18.21 0.05 -9.72
N GLU A 104 17.81 0.29 -8.49
CA GLU A 104 17.66 -0.73 -7.45
C GLU A 104 16.21 -0.79 -6.98
N LEU A 105 15.66 -2.01 -6.89
CA LEU A 105 14.33 -2.30 -6.38
C LEU A 105 14.43 -3.38 -5.30
N LEU A 106 13.92 -3.07 -4.12
CA LEU A 106 13.76 -4.00 -3.01
C LEU A 106 12.28 -4.11 -2.65
N VAL A 107 11.74 -5.31 -2.68
CA VAL A 107 10.36 -5.59 -2.27
C VAL A 107 10.39 -6.60 -1.14
N ASN A 108 9.77 -6.24 -0.02
CA ASN A 108 9.51 -7.14 1.09
C ASN A 108 8.01 -7.42 1.16
N THR A 109 7.64 -8.67 1.35
CA THR A 109 6.25 -9.07 1.58
C THR A 109 6.17 -9.96 2.81
N SER A 110 5.09 -9.85 3.56
CA SER A 110 4.76 -10.78 4.65
C SER A 110 3.27 -11.05 4.73
N HIS A 111 2.91 -12.21 5.26
CA HIS A 111 1.51 -12.55 5.45
C HIS A 111 1.31 -13.57 6.59
N THR A 112 0.11 -13.58 7.17
CA THR A 112 -0.36 -14.63 8.09
C THR A 112 -1.54 -15.44 7.53
N VAL A 113 -1.99 -15.11 6.32
CA VAL A 113 -3.12 -15.75 5.61
C VAL A 113 -2.96 -17.28 5.55
N PRO A 114 -3.81 -18.07 6.24
CA PRO A 114 -3.67 -19.53 6.29
C PRO A 114 -3.77 -20.19 4.91
N ALA A 115 -4.57 -19.63 4.00
CA ALA A 115 -4.73 -20.15 2.65
C ALA A 115 -3.44 -20.06 1.84
N LEU A 116 -2.70 -18.94 1.93
CA LEU A 116 -1.43 -18.76 1.23
C LEU A 116 -0.35 -19.70 1.77
N ARG A 117 -0.31 -19.90 3.10
CA ARG A 117 0.57 -20.89 3.73
C ARG A 117 0.26 -22.32 3.25
N ARG A 118 -1.01 -22.69 3.11
CA ARG A 118 -1.41 -24.01 2.57
C ARG A 118 -1.01 -24.20 1.11
N LEU A 119 -0.86 -23.13 0.35
CA LEU A 119 -0.33 -23.15 -1.02
C LEU A 119 1.21 -23.20 -1.07
N GLY A 120 1.90 -23.29 0.08
CA GLY A 120 3.35 -23.34 0.16
C GLY A 120 4.05 -21.98 0.06
N LEU A 121 3.31 -20.87 0.10
CA LEU A 121 3.91 -19.53 0.09
C LEU A 121 4.60 -19.26 1.45
N PRO A 122 5.83 -18.72 1.44
CA PRO A 122 6.54 -18.38 2.67
C PRO A 122 5.88 -17.19 3.37
N LEU A 123 5.88 -17.20 4.70
CA LEU A 123 5.31 -16.12 5.52
C LEU A 123 5.96 -14.76 5.25
N THR A 124 7.22 -14.76 4.82
CA THR A 124 7.98 -13.57 4.44
C THR A 124 8.78 -13.86 3.18
N SER A 125 8.77 -12.93 2.22
CA SER A 125 9.61 -12.97 1.03
C SER A 125 10.32 -11.64 0.83
N GLN A 126 11.50 -11.70 0.23
CA GLN A 126 12.23 -10.54 -0.25
C GLN A 126 12.61 -10.74 -1.72
N LEU A 127 12.42 -9.71 -2.53
CA LEU A 127 12.88 -9.65 -3.91
C LEU A 127 13.79 -8.44 -4.07
N MET A 128 14.98 -8.69 -4.59
CA MET A 128 15.94 -7.65 -4.97
C MET A 128 16.10 -7.69 -6.49
N PHE A 129 16.05 -6.52 -7.11
CA PHE A 129 16.34 -6.33 -8.52
C PHE A 129 17.29 -5.15 -8.67
N GLN A 130 18.34 -5.32 -9.49
CA GLN A 130 19.28 -4.26 -9.81
C GLN A 130 19.55 -4.28 -11.31
N LYS A 131 19.49 -3.10 -11.94
CA LYS A 131 19.81 -2.94 -13.37
C LYS A 131 20.67 -1.70 -13.57
N LEU A 132 21.74 -1.83 -14.34
CA LEU A 132 22.53 -0.68 -14.79
C LEU A 132 21.73 0.09 -15.84
N TRP A 133 21.59 1.40 -15.64
CA TRP A 133 21.05 2.29 -16.66
C TRP A 133 22.20 2.67 -17.59
N ALA A 134 22.31 1.99 -18.73
CA ALA A 134 23.18 2.48 -19.79
C ALA A 134 22.52 3.72 -20.38
N GLU A 135 23.20 4.87 -20.35
CA GLU A 135 22.90 5.95 -21.27
C GLU A 135 23.05 5.38 -22.68
N GLU A 136 21.93 5.12 -23.35
CA GLU A 136 21.92 5.11 -24.81
C GLU A 136 22.45 6.48 -25.22
N GLN A 137 23.72 6.52 -25.63
CA GLN A 137 24.40 7.71 -26.10
C GLN A 137 23.62 8.27 -27.29
N MET A 138 22.69 9.19 -27.03
CA MET A 138 22.17 10.10 -28.04
C MET A 138 23.24 11.17 -28.30
N LEU A 139 24.33 10.73 -28.92
CA LEU A 139 25.14 11.59 -29.77
C LEU A 139 24.35 11.80 -31.05
N SER A 140 23.67 12.95 -31.16
CA SER A 140 23.27 13.56 -32.42
C SER A 140 23.91 14.93 -32.53
#